data_AF-Q3LDS3-F1
#
_entry.id   AF-Q3LDS3-F1
#
_cell.length_a   1.000
_cell.length_b   1.000
_cell.length_c   1.000
_cell.angle_alpha   90.00
_cell.angle_beta   90.00
_cell.angle_gamma   90.00
#
_symmetry.space_group_name_H-M   'P 1'
#
loop_
_entity.id
_entity.type
_entity.pdbx_description
1 polymer ?
#
loop_
_entity_poly.entity_id
_entity_poly.type
_entity_poly.pdbx_seq_one_letter_code
_entity_poly.pdbx_strand_id
1 'polypeptide(L)'
;ALPLTISIGPSPWMRFQLEYYQIAKSRQLKGYAKIQTNIGPLNFEIYCHLAPKASENFLELLENGYYHHTKFHRLVPGFMVQGGDPEGTGKGGDSYFGGQFSDEFTDKLRHSERGLLCMANAGPNTNRSQL
;
A
#
# COMPACT_ATOMS: atom_id res chain seq x y z
N ALA A 1 34.95 5.75 9.48
CA ALA A 1 33.62 5.10 9.44
C ALA A 1 32.80 5.72 10.56
N LEU A 2 31.80 6.53 10.21
CA LEU A 2 30.92 7.18 11.19
C LEU A 2 29.55 6.49 11.15
N PRO A 3 28.95 6.16 12.30
CA PRO A 3 27.63 5.54 12.34
C PRO A 3 26.56 6.57 11.99
N LEU A 4 25.72 6.25 11.01
CA LEU A 4 24.54 7.04 10.66
C LEU A 4 23.45 6.78 11.70
N THR A 5 23.38 7.66 12.70
CA THR A 5 22.23 7.74 13.62
C THR A 5 21.09 8.45 12.90
N ILE A 6 20.01 7.74 12.58
CA ILE A 6 18.77 8.32 12.07
C ILE A 6 17.99 8.84 13.28
N SER A 7 17.89 10.16 13.45
CA SER A 7 16.96 10.75 14.42
C SER A 7 15.60 10.94 13.74
N ILE A 8 14.56 10.34 14.31
CA ILE A 8 13.18 10.53 13.89
C ILE A 8 12.54 11.49 14.89
N GLY A 9 12.78 12.79 14.69
CA GLY A 9 12.00 13.86 15.32
C GLY A 9 11.01 14.42 14.29
N PRO A 10 9.81 14.85 14.70
CA PRO A 10 8.80 15.32 13.75
C PRO A 10 9.30 16.58 13.05
N SER A 11 9.45 16.50 11.72
CA SER A 11 9.83 17.67 10.92
C SER A 11 8.67 18.70 10.90
N PRO A 12 8.95 20.01 10.75
CA PRO A 12 7.90 21.04 10.65
C PRO A 12 6.91 20.82 9.50
N TRP A 13 7.27 19.99 8.50
CA TRP A 13 6.44 19.60 7.37
C TRP A 13 5.49 18.42 7.69
N MET A 14 5.70 17.75 8.82
CA MET A 14 4.98 16.53 9.24
C MET A 14 3.58 16.81 9.80
N ARG A 15 3.22 18.08 10.04
CA ARG A 15 1.86 18.48 10.43
C ARG A 15 0.85 18.35 9.28
N PHE A 16 1.27 18.65 8.05
CA PHE A 16 0.40 18.52 6.86
C PHE A 16 0.12 17.06 6.48
N GLN A 17 0.97 16.11 6.87
CA GLN A 17 0.85 14.70 6.51
C GLN A 17 -0.16 13.94 7.41
N LEU A 18 -0.24 14.30 8.70
CA LEU A 18 -1.17 13.71 9.67
C LEU A 18 -2.60 14.27 9.54
N GLU A 19 -2.76 15.58 9.32
CA GLU A 19 -4.09 16.19 9.09
C GLU A 19 -4.74 15.63 7.81
N TYR A 20 -3.95 15.45 6.75
CA TYR A 20 -4.41 14.84 5.49
C TYR A 20 -4.92 13.40 5.68
N TYR A 21 -4.24 12.64 6.53
CA TYR A 21 -4.55 11.24 6.81
C TYR A 21 -5.84 11.06 7.64
N GLN A 22 -6.06 11.92 8.63
CA GLN A 22 -7.31 11.94 9.41
C GLN A 22 -8.52 12.29 8.52
N ILE A 23 -8.32 13.17 7.53
CA ILE A 23 -9.33 13.49 6.52
C ILE A 23 -9.62 12.27 5.62
N ALA A 24 -8.62 11.48 5.25
CA ALA A 24 -8.80 10.24 4.49
C ALA A 24 -9.54 9.14 5.30
N LYS A 25 -9.34 9.07 6.63
CA LYS A 25 -10.11 8.17 7.52
C LYS A 25 -11.59 8.51 7.63
N SER A 26 -12.04 9.70 7.21
CA SER A 26 -13.45 10.13 7.28
C SER A 26 -14.43 9.41 6.34
N ARG A 27 -14.03 8.34 5.64
CA ARG A 27 -14.86 7.55 4.69
C ARG A 27 -15.46 8.36 3.51
N GLN A 28 -15.10 9.63 3.35
CA GLN A 28 -15.65 10.50 2.30
C GLN A 28 -14.63 10.99 1.26
N LEU A 29 -13.32 10.67 1.36
CA LEU A 29 -12.29 11.29 0.51
C LEU A 29 -11.24 10.32 -0.04
N LYS A 30 -10.59 10.77 -1.13
CA LYS A 30 -9.43 10.13 -1.79
C LYS A 30 -8.25 10.09 -0.81
N GLY A 31 -7.64 8.92 -0.62
CA GLY A 31 -6.37 8.77 0.11
C GLY A 31 -5.19 9.00 -0.82
N TYR A 32 -4.03 9.40 -0.30
CA TYR A 32 -2.81 9.51 -1.10
C TYR A 32 -1.64 8.91 -0.34
N ALA A 33 -0.80 8.17 -1.04
CA ALA A 33 0.37 7.53 -0.48
C ALA A 33 1.59 7.80 -1.37
N LYS A 34 2.75 7.97 -0.73
CA LYS A 34 4.02 8.09 -1.42
C LYS A 34 4.95 6.99 -0.95
N ILE A 35 5.34 6.10 -1.85
CA ILE A 35 6.31 5.04 -1.58
C ILE A 35 7.65 5.46 -2.16
N GLN A 36 8.67 5.54 -1.32
CA GLN A 36 10.04 5.77 -1.75
C GLN A 36 10.68 4.43 -2.12
N THR A 37 11.11 4.28 -3.37
CA THR A 37 11.83 3.09 -3.84
C THR A 37 13.28 3.44 -4.18
N ASN A 38 14.11 2.43 -4.39
CA ASN A 38 15.50 2.61 -4.83
C ASN A 38 15.63 3.18 -6.26
N ILE A 39 14.55 3.20 -7.04
CA ILE A 39 14.50 3.76 -8.40
C ILE A 39 13.70 5.06 -8.48
N GLY A 40 13.25 5.60 -7.34
CA GLY A 40 12.52 6.86 -7.26
C GLY A 40 11.18 6.76 -6.51
N PRO A 41 10.50 7.89 -6.29
CA PRO A 41 9.21 7.93 -5.62
C PRO A 41 8.08 7.46 -6.53
N LEU A 42 7.15 6.67 -5.97
CA LEU A 42 5.85 6.36 -6.55
C LEU A 42 4.75 7.04 -5.73
N ASN A 43 3.92 7.85 -6.38
CA ASN A 43 2.77 8.49 -5.74
C ASN A 43 1.50 7.76 -6.17
N PHE A 44 0.63 7.45 -5.22
CA PHE A 44 -0.62 6.75 -5.44
C PHE A 44 -1.79 7.59 -4.94
N GLU A 45 -2.85 7.63 -5.72
CA GLU A 45 -4.18 8.03 -5.28
C GLU A 45 -4.96 6.76 -4.92
N ILE A 46 -5.55 6.73 -3.74
CA ILE A 46 -6.22 5.57 -3.15
C ILE A 46 -7.72 5.82 -3.13
N TYR A 47 -8.47 4.92 -3.77
CA TYR A 47 -9.93 5.01 -3.87
C TYR A 47 -10.64 4.44 -2.64
N CYS A 48 -10.46 5.10 -1.49
CA CYS A 48 -11.02 4.67 -0.19
C CYS A 48 -12.54 4.46 -0.19
N HIS A 49 -13.27 5.15 -1.07
CA HIS A 49 -14.73 5.01 -1.17
C HIS A 49 -15.18 3.82 -2.04
N LEU A 50 -14.31 3.29 -2.90
CA LEU A 50 -14.60 2.17 -3.80
C LEU A 50 -14.09 0.84 -3.27
N ALA A 51 -12.98 0.86 -2.52
CA ALA A 51 -12.39 -0.31 -1.88
C ALA A 51 -11.97 0.04 -0.44
N PRO A 52 -12.93 0.32 0.46
CA PRO A 52 -12.63 0.83 1.80
C PRO A 52 -11.75 -0.09 2.63
N LYS A 53 -12.00 -1.41 2.60
CA LYS A 53 -11.27 -2.37 3.43
C LYS A 53 -9.85 -2.62 2.89
N ALA A 54 -9.69 -2.71 1.58
CA ALA A 54 -8.37 -2.81 0.95
C ALA A 54 -7.55 -1.52 1.17
N SER A 55 -8.21 -0.36 1.08
CA SER A 55 -7.57 0.94 1.32
C SER A 55 -7.13 1.10 2.77
N GLU A 56 -8.00 0.76 3.73
CA GLU A 56 -7.67 0.76 5.16
C GLU A 56 -6.48 -0.16 5.44
N ASN A 57 -6.53 -1.40 4.95
CA ASN A 57 -5.42 -2.34 5.08
C ASN A 57 -4.10 -1.78 4.54
N PHE A 58 -4.11 -1.25 3.33
CA PHE A 58 -2.91 -0.71 2.70
C PHE A 58 -2.33 0.49 3.47
N LEU A 59 -3.18 1.43 3.86
CA LEU A 59 -2.79 2.65 4.56
C LEU A 59 -2.27 2.36 5.97
N GLU A 60 -2.93 1.48 6.72
CA GLU A 60 -2.50 1.08 8.06
C GLU A 60 -1.18 0.30 8.02
N LEU A 61 -1.00 -0.61 7.05
CA LEU A 61 0.29 -1.31 6.86
C LEU A 61 1.41 -0.32 6.50
N LEU A 62 1.12 0.68 5.67
CA LEU A 62 2.07 1.71 5.30
C LEU A 62 2.45 2.60 6.49
N GLU A 63 1.49 3.02 7.31
CA GLU A 63 1.71 3.81 8.53
C GLU A 63 2.56 3.06 9.56
N ASN A 64 2.32 1.75 9.71
CA ASN A 64 3.09 0.88 10.60
C ASN A 64 4.46 0.48 10.04
N GLY A 65 4.83 1.00 8.86
CA GLY A 65 6.12 0.72 8.25
C GLY A 65 6.28 -0.70 7.71
N TYR A 66 5.19 -1.44 7.54
CA TYR A 66 5.19 -2.84 7.13
C TYR A 66 5.87 -3.06 5.77
N TYR A 67 5.74 -2.10 4.86
CA TYR A 67 6.33 -2.17 3.52
C TYR A 67 7.80 -1.73 3.46
N HIS A 68 8.40 -1.28 4.57
CA HIS A 68 9.81 -0.91 4.58
C HIS A 68 10.70 -2.11 4.24
N HIS A 69 11.68 -1.89 3.37
CA HIS A 69 12.62 -2.91 2.89
C HIS A 69 11.98 -4.12 2.19
N THR A 70 10.68 -4.07 1.88
CA THR A 70 10.03 -5.07 1.02
C THR A 70 10.46 -4.88 -0.42
N LYS A 71 10.55 -5.98 -1.18
CA LYS A 71 10.96 -5.98 -2.59
C LYS A 71 9.77 -6.25 -3.50
N PHE A 72 9.85 -5.73 -4.72
CA PHE A 72 9.05 -6.24 -5.83
C PHE A 72 9.62 -7.60 -6.22
N HIS A 73 8.96 -8.68 -5.78
CA HIS A 73 9.47 -10.04 -5.93
C HIS A 73 9.07 -10.67 -7.27
N ARG A 74 8.12 -10.07 -8.00
CA ARG A 74 7.68 -10.55 -9.31
C ARG A 74 7.48 -9.40 -10.28
N LEU A 75 8.07 -9.54 -11.47
CA LEU A 75 7.98 -8.57 -12.57
C LEU A 75 7.65 -9.33 -13.85
N VAL A 76 6.53 -9.00 -14.50
CA VAL A 76 6.13 -9.55 -15.79
C VAL A 76 6.00 -8.39 -16.78
N PRO A 77 6.96 -8.22 -17.71
CA PRO A 77 6.92 -7.14 -18.69
C PRO A 77 5.60 -7.10 -19.47
N GLY A 78 5.04 -5.90 -19.63
CA GLY A 78 3.75 -5.69 -20.32
C GLY A 78 2.51 -6.08 -19.51
N PHE A 79 2.67 -6.66 -18.32
CA PHE A 79 1.55 -7.08 -17.48
C PHE A 79 1.53 -6.34 -16.15
N MET A 80 2.40 -6.72 -15.20
CA MET A 80 2.38 -6.17 -13.84
C MET A 80 3.73 -6.30 -13.13
N VAL A 81 3.86 -5.54 -12.04
CA VAL A 81 4.90 -5.68 -11.03
C VAL A 81 4.19 -5.92 -9.70
N GLN A 82 4.68 -6.89 -8.91
CA GLN A 82 4.02 -7.34 -7.68
C GLN A 82 4.99 -7.27 -6.50
N GLY A 83 4.47 -6.80 -5.37
CA GLY A 83 5.23 -6.55 -4.14
C GLY A 83 4.40 -6.80 -2.88
N GLY A 84 4.79 -6.18 -1.78
CA GLY A 84 4.03 -6.23 -0.52
C GLY A 84 4.22 -7.50 0.32
N ASP A 85 5.15 -8.38 -0.05
CA ASP A 85 5.57 -9.53 0.76
C ASP A 85 6.85 -9.20 1.55
N PRO A 86 6.81 -9.14 2.89
CA PRO A 86 8.01 -8.89 3.72
C PRO A 86 9.11 -9.94 3.57
N GLU A 87 8.74 -11.19 3.33
CA GLU A 87 9.70 -12.27 3.08
C GLU A 87 10.20 -12.25 1.64
N GLY A 88 9.40 -11.65 0.74
CA GLY A 88 9.65 -11.53 -0.68
C GLY A 88 9.81 -12.87 -1.39
N THR A 89 9.08 -13.88 -0.92
CA THR A 89 8.97 -15.22 -1.53
C THR A 89 7.81 -15.29 -2.52
N GLY A 90 6.88 -14.34 -2.45
CA GLY A 90 5.61 -14.31 -3.14
C GLY A 90 4.52 -15.14 -2.47
N LYS A 91 4.80 -15.77 -1.32
CA LYS A 91 3.85 -16.61 -0.58
C LYS A 91 3.47 -16.03 0.78
N GLY A 92 4.23 -15.05 1.26
CA GLY A 92 4.04 -14.45 2.57
C GLY A 92 3.10 -13.25 2.54
N GLY A 93 3.08 -12.54 3.68
CA GLY A 93 2.30 -11.34 3.88
C GLY A 93 1.03 -11.57 4.70
N ASP A 94 0.68 -10.59 5.52
CA ASP A 94 -0.49 -10.59 6.40
C ASP A 94 -1.20 -9.24 6.29
N SER A 95 -2.53 -9.26 6.39
CA SER A 95 -3.28 -8.02 6.47
C SER A 95 -3.11 -7.37 7.84
N TYR A 96 -3.39 -6.07 7.90
CA TYR A 96 -3.53 -5.34 9.16
C TYR A 96 -4.55 -5.99 10.11
N PHE A 97 -5.56 -6.67 9.55
CA PHE A 97 -6.62 -7.34 10.32
C PHE A 97 -6.19 -8.70 10.91
N GLY A 98 -4.95 -9.15 10.69
CA GLY A 98 -4.43 -10.42 11.20
C GLY A 98 -4.90 -11.67 10.46
N GLY A 99 -5.48 -11.53 9.27
CA GLY A 99 -5.98 -12.65 8.48
C GLY A 99 -6.28 -12.29 7.01
N GLN A 100 -7.00 -13.16 6.31
CA GLN A 100 -7.50 -12.83 4.98
C GLN A 100 -8.71 -11.90 5.05
N PHE A 101 -8.91 -11.06 4.04
CA PHE A 101 -10.11 -10.24 3.92
C PHE A 101 -10.76 -10.29 2.54
N SER A 102 -12.04 -9.94 2.52
CA SER A 102 -12.94 -10.00 1.36
C SER A 102 -12.51 -9.13 0.19
N ASP A 103 -12.83 -9.57 -1.01
CA ASP A 103 -12.65 -8.77 -2.22
C ASP A 103 -13.65 -7.61 -2.26
N GLU A 104 -13.27 -6.50 -2.88
CA GLU A 104 -14.11 -5.32 -3.06
C GLU A 104 -14.17 -4.97 -4.56
N PHE A 105 -15.17 -5.50 -5.25
CA PHE A 105 -15.38 -5.26 -6.66
C PHE A 105 -16.42 -4.17 -6.91
N THR A 106 -16.17 -3.33 -7.91
CA THR A 106 -17.11 -2.32 -8.40
C THR A 106 -16.98 -2.18 -9.90
N ASP A 107 -18.08 -1.88 -10.60
CA ASP A 107 -18.06 -1.64 -12.05
C ASP A 107 -17.26 -0.40 -12.46
N LYS A 108 -16.98 0.48 -11.50
CA LYS A 108 -16.19 1.70 -11.70
C LYS A 108 -14.69 1.45 -11.80
N LEU A 109 -14.20 0.31 -11.31
CA LEU A 109 -12.78 -0.04 -11.31
C LEU A 109 -12.55 -1.28 -12.17
N ARG A 110 -11.73 -1.11 -13.20
CA ARG A 110 -11.31 -2.15 -14.14
C ARG A 110 -9.83 -1.98 -14.42
N HIS A 111 -9.14 -3.08 -14.73
CA HIS A 111 -7.75 -3.07 -15.18
C HIS A 111 -7.65 -2.56 -16.64
N SER A 112 -8.09 -1.32 -16.88
CA SER A 112 -8.19 -0.74 -18.22
C SER A 112 -6.93 -0.02 -18.68
N GLU A 113 -6.03 0.32 -17.76
CA GLU A 113 -4.83 1.09 -18.06
C GLU A 113 -3.65 0.73 -17.16
N ARG A 114 -2.45 1.20 -17.54
CA ARG A 114 -1.22 1.05 -16.74
C ARG A 114 -1.26 2.00 -15.55
N GLY A 115 -0.68 1.55 -14.43
CA GLY A 115 -0.51 2.38 -13.23
C GLY A 115 -1.58 2.19 -12.17
N LEU A 116 -2.48 1.22 -12.38
CA LEU A 116 -3.46 0.81 -11.38
C LEU A 116 -2.81 -0.04 -10.30
N LEU A 117 -3.15 0.26 -9.04
CA LEU A 117 -2.73 -0.49 -7.85
C LEU A 117 -3.91 -1.37 -7.40
N CYS A 118 -3.67 -2.66 -7.20
CA CYS A 118 -4.71 -3.63 -6.87
C CYS A 118 -4.19 -4.64 -5.83
N MET A 119 -5.08 -5.41 -5.21
CA MET A 119 -4.66 -6.47 -4.28
C MET A 119 -4.28 -7.74 -5.05
N ALA A 120 -3.17 -8.36 -4.69
CA ALA A 120 -2.87 -9.73 -5.09
C ALA A 120 -3.54 -10.72 -4.12
N ASN A 121 -4.06 -11.83 -4.66
CA ASN A 121 -4.72 -12.87 -3.86
C ASN A 121 -4.52 -14.28 -4.45
N ALA A 122 -4.93 -15.30 -3.70
CA ALA A 122 -4.83 -16.72 -4.05
C ALA A 122 -6.21 -17.36 -4.32
N GLY A 123 -7.18 -16.54 -4.73
CA GLY A 123 -8.58 -16.94 -4.89
C GLY A 123 -9.54 -15.97 -4.17
N PRO A 124 -10.86 -16.16 -4.33
CA PRO A 124 -11.85 -15.24 -3.81
C PRO A 124 -11.70 -15.01 -2.30
N ASN A 125 -11.73 -13.74 -1.89
CA ASN A 125 -11.67 -13.28 -0.50
C ASN A 125 -10.41 -13.68 0.28
N THR A 126 -9.26 -13.76 -0.40
CA THR A 126 -7.99 -14.16 0.23
C THR A 126 -6.95 -13.03 0.28
N ASN A 127 -7.38 -11.77 0.25
CA ASN A 127 -6.49 -10.61 0.27
C ASN A 127 -5.69 -10.53 1.59
N ARG A 128 -4.42 -10.14 1.49
CA ARG A 128 -3.50 -9.90 2.63
C ARG A 128 -2.76 -8.58 2.45
N SER A 129 -1.43 -8.56 2.41
CA SER A 129 -0.62 -7.34 2.19
C SER A 129 -0.06 -7.20 0.78
N GLN A 130 -0.06 -8.26 -0.02
CA GLN A 130 0.50 -8.20 -1.36
C GLN A 130 -0.37 -7.38 -2.33
N LEU A 131 0.32 -6.63 -3.19
CA LEU A 131 -0.23 -5.72 -4.20
C LEU A 131 0.34 -6.07 -5.57
#